data_AF-A0A382YLN3-F1
#
_entry.id   AF-A0A382YLN3-F1
#
_cell.length_a   1.000
_cell.length_b   1.000
_cell.length_c   1.000
_cell.angle_alpha   90.00
_cell.angle_beta   90.00
_cell.angle_gamma   90.00
#
_symmetry.space_group_name_H-M   'P 1'
#
loop_
_entity.id
_entity.type
_entity.pdbx_description
1 polymer ?
#
loop_
_entity_poly.entity_id
_entity_poly.type
_entity_poly.pdbx_seq_one_letter_code
_entity_poly.pdbx_strand_id
1 'polypeptide(L)'
;MRQSSGAKPPPESAFSDQQALKLLQRVNEILNRLVELEKQGRGTRNLLEERLALVQRRADINSKKLKKLHRENLRLIKRLDSVVAQVGARGLKGDVRRLSIMMQAIQRALFLDPADLSYPYNLTARRFSLSSQNEEDGIIHAIFDTVGDGSRRFVEIGAGTNGGNSGFLASECGWS
;
A
#
# COMPACT_ATOMS: atom_id res chain seq x y z
N MET A 1 -6.83 -5.79 -29.83
CA MET A 1 -7.68 -6.45 -28.82
C MET A 1 -6.78 -6.94 -27.70
N ARG A 2 -6.71 -6.22 -26.57
CA ARG A 2 -5.88 -6.61 -25.42
C ARG A 2 -6.72 -7.47 -24.48
N GLN A 3 -6.24 -8.68 -24.22
CA GLN A 3 -6.86 -9.63 -23.29
C GLN A 3 -6.78 -9.06 -21.87
N SER A 4 -7.93 -8.98 -21.21
CA SER A 4 -8.07 -8.60 -19.81
C SER A 4 -7.45 -9.70 -18.93
N SER A 5 -6.37 -9.38 -18.23
CA SER A 5 -5.80 -10.23 -17.19
C SER A 5 -6.82 -10.40 -16.07
N GLY A 6 -7.37 -11.61 -15.96
CA GLY A 6 -8.36 -11.98 -14.94
C GLY A 6 -7.84 -11.69 -13.54
N ALA A 7 -8.62 -10.91 -12.78
CA ALA A 7 -8.41 -10.71 -11.37
C ALA A 7 -8.40 -12.06 -10.65
N LYS A 8 -7.29 -12.39 -10.00
CA LYS A 8 -7.17 -13.56 -9.13
C LYS A 8 -8.20 -13.40 -8.00
N PRO A 9 -9.10 -14.38 -7.76
CA PRO A 9 -10.10 -14.25 -6.71
C PRO A 9 -9.39 -14.14 -5.35
N PRO A 10 -9.97 -13.40 -4.38
CA PRO A 10 -9.38 -13.27 -3.06
C PRO A 10 -9.25 -14.66 -2.42
N PRO A 11 -8.21 -14.91 -1.60
CA PRO A 11 -8.07 -16.20 -0.93
C PRO A 11 -9.30 -16.38 -0.04
N GLU A 12 -10.09 -17.42 -0.31
CA GLU A 12 -11.25 -17.81 0.47
C GLU A 12 -10.83 -17.88 1.95
N SER A 13 -11.24 -16.87 2.73
CA SER A 13 -11.00 -16.79 4.17
C SER A 13 -11.96 -17.69 4.95
N ALA A 14 -12.52 -18.70 4.28
CA ALA A 14 -13.38 -19.69 4.85
C ALA A 14 -12.52 -20.63 5.71
N PHE A 15 -12.76 -20.63 7.02
CA PHE A 15 -12.87 -21.92 7.68
C PHE A 15 -13.73 -22.77 6.76
N SER A 16 -13.13 -23.73 6.04
CA SER A 16 -13.82 -24.50 4.99
C SER A 16 -15.20 -24.88 5.51
N ASP A 17 -16.25 -24.62 4.74
CA ASP A 17 -17.63 -24.85 5.22
C ASP A 17 -17.81 -26.29 5.72
N GLN A 18 -16.99 -27.24 5.24
CA GLN A 18 -16.91 -28.60 5.77
C GLN A 18 -16.35 -28.70 7.20
N GLN A 19 -15.37 -27.87 7.58
CA GLN A 19 -14.88 -27.79 8.95
C GLN A 19 -15.91 -27.17 9.90
N ALA A 20 -16.63 -26.14 9.44
CA ALA A 20 -17.74 -25.56 10.20
C ALA A 20 -18.90 -26.56 10.36
N LEU A 21 -19.24 -27.30 9.30
CA LEU A 21 -20.28 -28.34 9.30
C LEU A 21 -19.93 -29.50 10.24
N LYS A 22 -18.68 -29.99 10.20
CA LYS A 22 -18.20 -31.04 11.14
C LYS A 22 -18.25 -30.58 12.59
N LEU A 23 -17.95 -29.31 12.85
CA LEU A 23 -18.04 -28.74 14.20
C LEU A 23 -19.50 -28.65 14.66
N LEU A 24 -20.41 -28.23 13.78
CA LEU A 24 -21.85 -28.15 14.08
C LEU A 24 -22.46 -29.53 14.32
N GLN A 25 -22.11 -30.53 13.49
CA GLN A 25 -22.52 -31.92 13.69
C GLN A 25 -22.08 -32.45 15.06
N ARG A 26 -20.83 -32.20 15.44
CA ARG A 26 -20.28 -32.62 16.73
C ARG A 26 -20.93 -31.90 17.92
N VAL A 27 -21.27 -30.62 17.77
CA VAL A 27 -22.02 -29.87 18.80
C VAL A 27 -23.44 -30.44 18.94
N ASN A 28 -24.09 -30.77 17.82
CA ASN A 28 -25.43 -31.34 17.79
C ASN A 28 -25.48 -32.73 18.47
N GLU A 29 -24.48 -33.58 18.23
CA GLU A 29 -24.34 -34.89 18.90
C GLU A 29 -24.21 -34.76 20.43
N ILE A 30 -23.44 -33.77 20.91
CA ILE A 30 -23.29 -33.54 22.36
C ILE A 30 -24.59 -32.97 22.94
N LEU A 31 -25.28 -32.08 22.23
CA LEU A 31 -26.59 -31.57 22.65
C LEU A 31 -27.63 -32.69 22.78
N ASN A 32 -27.65 -33.62 21.82
CA ASN A 32 -28.54 -34.77 21.86
C ASN A 32 -28.20 -35.73 23.02
N ARG A 33 -26.91 -35.93 23.35
CA ARG A 33 -26.52 -36.69 24.54
C ARG A 33 -26.99 -36.03 25.83
N LEU A 34 -26.86 -34.71 25.95
CA LEU A 34 -27.34 -33.97 27.11
C LEU A 34 -28.86 -34.12 27.31
N VAL A 35 -29.64 -34.07 26.22
CA VAL A 35 -31.10 -34.30 26.27
C VAL A 35 -31.43 -35.72 26.71
N GLU A 36 -30.70 -36.72 26.23
CA GLU A 36 -30.91 -38.12 26.66
C GLU A 36 -30.50 -38.36 28.11
N LEU A 37 -29.45 -37.69 28.61
CA LEU A 37 -29.05 -37.75 30.02
C LEU A 37 -30.08 -37.11 30.96
N GLU A 38 -30.69 -36.01 30.52
CA GLU A 38 -31.79 -35.32 31.22
C GLU A 38 -33.03 -36.22 31.30
N LYS A 39 -33.37 -36.94 30.21
CA LYS A 39 -34.45 -37.94 30.20
C LYS A 39 -34.16 -39.18 31.06
N GLN A 40 -32.89 -39.56 31.21
CA GLN A 40 -32.47 -40.74 31.99
C GLN A 40 -32.38 -40.49 33.51
N GLY A 41 -32.67 -39.28 34.00
CA GLY A 41 -32.67 -38.97 35.42
C GLY A 41 -31.29 -39.13 36.10
N ARG A 42 -30.19 -39.05 35.34
CA ARG A 42 -28.85 -39.09 35.93
C ARG A 42 -28.65 -37.86 36.81
N GLY A 43 -28.00 -38.05 37.97
CA GLY A 43 -27.86 -37.02 39.00
C GLY A 43 -27.42 -35.67 38.43
N THR A 44 -28.13 -34.60 38.81
CA THR A 44 -28.03 -33.21 38.34
C THR A 44 -26.59 -32.73 38.12
N ARG A 45 -25.64 -33.22 38.92
CA ARG A 45 -24.21 -32.94 38.82
C ARG A 45 -23.58 -33.35 37.47
N ASN A 46 -23.88 -34.54 36.95
CA ASN A 46 -23.29 -35.02 35.69
C ASN A 46 -23.78 -34.21 34.49
N LEU A 47 -25.05 -33.79 34.50
CA LEU A 47 -25.63 -32.94 33.46
C LEU A 47 -25.01 -31.54 33.48
N LEU A 48 -24.77 -30.99 34.68
CA LEU A 48 -24.12 -29.69 34.84
C LEU A 48 -22.65 -29.71 34.39
N GLU A 49 -21.91 -30.78 34.66
CA GLU A 49 -20.51 -30.95 34.22
C GLU A 49 -20.40 -30.98 32.69
N GLU A 50 -21.27 -31.72 31.99
CA GLU A 50 -21.27 -31.74 30.52
C GLU A 50 -21.70 -30.39 29.91
N ARG A 51 -22.70 -29.72 30.49
CA ARG A 51 -23.11 -28.36 30.05
C ARG A 51 -21.98 -27.35 30.24
N LEU A 52 -21.27 -27.40 31.37
CA LEU A 52 -20.11 -26.54 31.63
C LEU A 52 -19.01 -26.76 30.59
N ALA A 53 -18.70 -28.02 30.26
CA ALA A 53 -17.68 -28.35 29.26
C ALA A 53 -18.04 -27.81 27.86
N LEU A 54 -19.31 -27.84 27.47
CA LEU A 54 -19.78 -27.24 26.21
C LEU A 54 -19.61 -25.72 26.20
N VAL A 55 -20.02 -25.04 27.27
CA VAL A 55 -19.92 -23.58 27.40
C VAL A 55 -18.45 -23.15 27.33
N GLN A 56 -17.55 -23.85 28.03
CA GLN A 56 -16.10 -23.59 27.98
C GLN A 56 -15.55 -23.73 26.56
N ARG A 57 -15.87 -24.83 25.85
CA ARG A 57 -15.44 -25.01 24.45
C ARG A 57 -15.95 -23.90 23.55
N ARG A 58 -17.19 -23.45 23.73
CA ARG A 58 -17.76 -22.35 22.95
C ARG A 58 -17.05 -21.03 23.25
N ALA A 59 -16.73 -20.77 24.51
CA ALA A 59 -15.96 -19.60 24.92
C ALA A 59 -14.56 -19.57 24.27
N ASP A 60 -13.88 -20.72 24.21
CA ASP A 60 -12.58 -20.84 23.55
C ASP A 60 -12.64 -20.56 22.05
N ILE A 61 -13.66 -21.10 21.37
CA ILE A 61 -13.88 -20.85 19.93
C ILE A 61 -14.16 -19.37 19.69
N ASN A 62 -15.04 -18.77 20.48
CA ASN A 62 -15.37 -17.35 20.37
C ASN A 62 -14.14 -16.48 20.63
N SER A 63 -13.33 -16.80 21.64
CA SER A 63 -12.08 -16.10 21.95
C SER A 63 -11.09 -16.16 20.77
N LYS A 64 -10.91 -17.33 20.15
CA LYS A 64 -10.06 -17.48 18.95
C LYS A 64 -10.59 -16.66 17.77
N LYS A 65 -11.90 -16.69 17.52
CA LYS A 65 -12.54 -15.94 16.43
C LYS A 65 -12.40 -14.43 16.65
N LEU A 66 -12.59 -13.96 17.88
CA LEU A 66 -12.46 -12.55 18.25
C LEU A 66 -11.01 -12.06 18.08
N LYS A 67 -10.01 -12.86 18.47
CA LYS A 67 -8.60 -12.55 18.22
C LYS A 67 -8.28 -12.47 16.71
N LYS A 68 -8.85 -13.35 15.89
CA LYS A 68 -8.67 -13.32 14.44
C LYS A 68 -9.27 -12.03 13.84
N LEU A 69 -10.52 -11.72 14.18
CA LEU A 69 -11.21 -10.51 13.73
C LEU A 69 -10.48 -9.24 14.17
N HIS A 70 -9.96 -9.20 15.39
CA HIS A 70 -9.19 -8.07 15.88
C HIS A 70 -7.92 -7.82 15.05
N ARG A 71 -7.17 -8.89 14.72
CA ARG A 71 -5.98 -8.78 13.85
C ARG A 71 -6.35 -8.29 12.45
N GLU A 72 -7.47 -8.72 11.91
CA GLU A 72 -7.96 -8.29 10.61
C GLU A 72 -8.38 -6.81 10.62
N ASN A 73 -9.13 -6.38 11.63
CA ASN A 73 -9.46 -4.97 11.83
C ASN A 73 -8.21 -4.08 11.93
N LEU A 74 -7.18 -4.50 12.67
CA LEU A 74 -5.91 -3.75 12.73
C LEU A 74 -5.23 -3.62 11.36
N ARG A 75 -5.31 -4.64 10.50
CA ARG A 75 -4.78 -4.57 9.13
C ARG A 75 -5.60 -3.62 8.27
N LEU A 76 -6.92 -3.66 8.39
CA LEU A 76 -7.82 -2.78 7.62
C LEU A 76 -7.64 -1.32 8.02
N ILE A 77 -7.48 -1.02 9.31
CA ILE A 77 -7.20 0.35 9.80
C ILE A 77 -5.93 0.89 9.16
N LYS A 78 -4.81 0.13 9.18
CA LYS A 78 -3.55 0.56 8.55
C LYS A 78 -3.70 0.82 7.04
N ARG A 79 -4.48 -0.02 6.34
CA ARG A 79 -4.74 0.18 4.91
C ARG A 79 -5.59 1.44 4.68
N LEU A 80 -6.60 1.67 5.52
CA LEU A 80 -7.43 2.86 5.44
C LEU A 80 -6.62 4.13 5.70
N ASP A 81 -5.74 4.12 6.70
CA ASP A 81 -4.83 5.25 7.00
C ASP A 81 -3.94 5.58 5.79
N SER A 82 -3.38 4.55 5.14
CA SER A 82 -2.57 4.73 3.93
C SER A 82 -3.40 5.32 2.78
N VAL A 83 -4.62 4.85 2.57
CA VAL A 83 -5.51 5.38 1.53
C VAL A 83 -5.85 6.83 1.84
N VAL A 84 -6.29 7.14 3.06
CA VAL A 84 -6.62 8.51 3.49
C VAL A 84 -5.41 9.44 3.38
N ALA A 85 -4.19 8.96 3.63
CA ALA A 85 -2.98 9.76 3.41
C ALA A 85 -2.76 10.10 1.93
N GLN A 86 -3.03 9.15 1.03
CA GLN A 86 -2.87 9.32 -0.42
C GLN A 86 -3.99 10.17 -1.04
N VAL A 87 -5.26 9.86 -0.73
CA VAL A 87 -6.43 10.48 -1.37
C VAL A 87 -7.05 11.60 -0.55
N GLY A 88 -6.61 11.79 0.70
CA GLY A 88 -7.06 12.89 1.53
C GLY A 88 -6.57 14.23 1.00
N ALA A 89 -7.11 15.32 1.56
CA ALA A 89 -6.83 16.68 1.11
C ALA A 89 -5.32 17.02 1.04
N ARG A 90 -4.49 16.43 1.91
CA ARG A 90 -3.03 16.62 1.88
C ARG A 90 -2.35 15.91 0.71
N GLY A 91 -2.70 14.65 0.44
CA GLY A 91 -2.13 13.88 -0.67
C GLY A 91 -2.51 14.49 -2.02
N LEU A 92 -3.81 14.75 -2.23
CA LEU A 92 -4.31 15.42 -3.44
C LEU A 92 -3.70 16.81 -3.64
N LYS A 93 -3.55 17.61 -2.57
CA LYS A 93 -2.87 18.92 -2.67
C LYS A 93 -1.39 18.76 -3.08
N GLY A 94 -0.73 17.70 -2.63
CA GLY A 94 0.63 17.35 -3.06
C GLY A 94 0.70 17.03 -4.55
N ASP A 95 -0.20 16.18 -5.04
CA ASP A 95 -0.26 15.78 -6.46
C ASP A 95 -0.60 16.96 -7.36
N VAL A 96 -1.58 17.79 -6.99
CA VAL A 96 -1.93 19.01 -7.72
C VAL A 96 -0.76 20.00 -7.75
N ARG A 97 -0.04 20.16 -6.63
CA ARG A 97 1.17 21.00 -6.59
C ARG A 97 2.24 20.47 -7.54
N ARG A 98 2.48 19.15 -7.55
CA ARG A 98 3.45 18.51 -8.45
C ARG A 98 3.07 18.74 -9.92
N LEU A 99 1.80 18.52 -10.27
CA LEU A 99 1.30 18.78 -11.63
C LEU A 99 1.46 20.25 -12.04
N SER A 100 1.21 21.19 -11.13
CA SER A 100 1.43 22.63 -11.38
C SER A 100 2.89 22.94 -11.72
N ILE A 101 3.84 22.37 -10.97
CA ILE A 101 5.28 22.52 -11.23
C ILE A 101 5.66 21.94 -12.61
N MET A 102 5.18 20.73 -12.93
CA MET A 102 5.42 20.11 -14.24
C MET A 102 4.85 20.95 -15.39
N MET A 103 3.64 21.49 -15.22
CA MET A 103 3.01 22.37 -16.20
C MET A 103 3.81 23.67 -16.41
N GLN A 104 4.34 24.26 -15.33
CA GLN A 104 5.20 25.44 -15.44
C GLN A 104 6.49 25.15 -16.23
N ALA A 105 7.09 23.98 -16.06
CA ALA A 105 8.25 23.57 -16.85
C ALA A 105 7.92 23.50 -18.36
N ILE A 106 6.78 22.90 -18.71
CA ILE A 106 6.30 22.85 -20.10
C ILE A 106 6.04 24.26 -20.63
N GLN A 107 5.37 25.12 -19.86
CA GLN A 107 5.11 26.51 -20.26
C GLN A 107 6.41 27.27 -20.53
N ARG A 108 7.43 27.13 -19.68
CA ARG A 108 8.74 27.75 -19.92
C ARG A 108 9.37 27.24 -21.22
N ALA A 109 9.37 25.93 -21.44
CA ALA A 109 9.94 25.33 -22.67
C ALA A 109 9.21 25.75 -23.95
N LEU A 110 7.90 26.02 -23.88
CA LEU A 110 7.09 26.44 -25.03
C LEU A 110 7.19 27.93 -25.36
N PHE A 111 7.35 28.79 -24.34
CA PHE A 111 7.20 30.23 -24.50
C PHE A 111 8.47 31.04 -24.24
N LEU A 112 9.49 30.45 -23.61
CA LEU A 112 10.76 31.11 -23.37
C LEU A 112 11.82 30.46 -24.25
N ASP A 113 12.48 31.27 -25.08
CA ASP A 113 13.73 30.86 -25.70
C ASP A 113 14.88 31.16 -24.73
N PRO A 114 15.60 30.15 -24.20
CA PRO A 114 16.73 30.38 -23.32
C PRO A 114 17.86 31.18 -23.98
N ALA A 115 17.99 31.18 -25.31
CA ALA A 115 19.02 31.94 -26.03
C ALA A 115 18.79 33.46 -25.95
N ASP A 116 17.55 33.89 -25.81
CA ASP A 116 17.16 35.30 -25.73
C ASP A 116 17.21 35.89 -24.30
N LEU A 117 17.48 35.04 -23.30
CA LEU A 117 17.49 35.42 -21.90
C LEU A 117 18.91 35.62 -21.38
N SER A 118 19.10 36.60 -20.49
CA SER A 118 20.37 36.77 -19.77
C SER A 118 20.48 35.79 -18.61
N TYR A 119 21.70 35.56 -18.11
CA TYR A 119 21.90 34.81 -16.87
C TYR A 119 21.31 35.57 -15.67
N PRO A 120 20.63 34.90 -14.72
CA PRO A 120 20.40 33.45 -14.62
C PRO A 120 19.12 32.97 -15.32
N TYR A 121 18.37 33.86 -15.97
CA TYR A 121 17.05 33.56 -16.52
C TYR A 121 17.09 32.50 -17.62
N ASN A 122 18.12 32.51 -18.48
CA ASN A 122 18.35 31.46 -19.48
C ASN A 122 18.42 30.05 -18.87
N LEU A 123 19.10 29.91 -17.73
CA LEU A 123 19.23 28.66 -17.02
C LEU A 123 17.92 28.29 -16.32
N THR A 124 17.27 29.25 -15.67
CA THR A 124 15.98 28.99 -15.00
C THR A 124 14.84 28.63 -15.95
N ALA A 125 14.88 29.12 -17.19
CA ALA A 125 13.93 28.75 -18.24
C ALA A 125 13.95 27.26 -18.56
N ARG A 126 15.11 26.60 -18.37
CA ARG A 126 15.32 25.17 -18.66
C ARG A 126 15.02 24.24 -17.48
N ARG A 127 14.55 24.76 -16.34
CA ARG A 127 14.23 23.96 -15.14
C ARG A 127 13.09 22.98 -15.41
N PHE A 128 13.27 21.73 -14.99
CA PHE A 128 12.24 20.70 -14.88
C PHE A 128 12.64 19.67 -13.84
N SER A 129 11.69 18.85 -13.40
CA SER A 129 11.90 17.79 -12.40
C SER A 129 11.24 16.48 -12.86
N LEU A 130 12.04 15.42 -12.95
CA LEU A 130 11.63 14.03 -13.15
C LEU A 130 12.01 13.16 -11.94
N SER A 131 13.24 13.33 -11.42
CA SER A 131 13.76 12.62 -10.26
C SER A 131 14.09 13.54 -9.09
N SER A 132 14.48 14.79 -9.36
CA SER A 132 14.90 15.76 -8.35
C SER A 132 13.71 16.38 -7.59
N GLN A 133 13.96 17.23 -6.58
CA GLN A 133 12.89 17.85 -5.77
C GLN A 133 12.57 19.29 -6.18
N ASN A 134 13.57 20.07 -6.60
CA ASN A 134 13.44 21.50 -6.91
C ASN A 134 13.87 21.84 -8.34
N GLU A 135 13.56 20.93 -9.28
CA GLU A 135 13.79 21.12 -10.72
C GLU A 135 15.27 21.22 -11.11
N GLU A 136 16.14 20.61 -10.32
CA GLU A 136 17.57 20.48 -10.56
C GLU A 136 17.90 19.65 -11.81
N ASP A 137 17.04 18.68 -12.19
CA ASP A 137 17.28 17.84 -13.37
C ASP A 137 17.49 18.70 -14.63
N GLY A 138 16.61 19.68 -14.85
CA GLY A 138 16.73 20.60 -15.99
C GLY A 138 17.88 21.59 -15.89
N ILE A 139 18.27 21.98 -14.67
CA ILE A 139 19.47 22.80 -14.46
C ILE A 139 20.73 22.02 -14.85
N ILE A 140 20.85 20.79 -14.36
CA ILE A 140 21.99 19.93 -14.61
C ILE A 140 22.09 19.61 -16.10
N HIS A 141 20.97 19.27 -16.74
CA HIS A 141 20.91 19.08 -18.19
C HIS A 141 21.39 20.31 -18.94
N ALA A 142 20.88 21.50 -18.59
CA ALA A 142 21.27 22.76 -19.24
C ALA A 142 22.76 23.13 -19.06
N ILE A 143 23.33 22.79 -17.90
CA ILE A 143 24.77 22.96 -17.65
C ILE A 143 25.56 22.05 -18.58
N PHE A 144 25.22 20.76 -18.67
CA PHE A 144 25.91 19.82 -19.55
C PHE A 144 25.70 20.09 -21.05
N ASP A 145 24.54 20.63 -21.45
CA ASP A 145 24.35 21.16 -22.81
C ASP A 145 25.35 22.28 -23.14
N THR A 146 25.80 23.03 -22.12
CA THR A 146 26.71 24.17 -22.29
C THR A 146 28.19 23.74 -22.23
N VAL A 147 28.55 22.86 -21.29
CA VAL A 147 29.95 22.46 -21.07
C VAL A 147 30.34 21.17 -21.83
N GLY A 148 29.37 20.46 -22.38
CA GLY A 148 29.53 19.16 -23.03
C GLY A 148 29.50 17.97 -22.06
N ASP A 149 29.10 16.81 -22.58
CA ASP A 149 28.83 15.59 -21.79
C ASP A 149 30.07 14.86 -21.24
N GLY A 150 31.26 15.17 -21.76
CA GLY A 150 32.51 14.49 -21.39
C GLY A 150 32.41 12.96 -21.45
N SER A 151 32.73 12.28 -20.34
CA SER A 151 32.66 10.81 -20.23
C SER A 151 31.31 10.25 -19.79
N ARG A 152 30.28 11.08 -19.63
CA ARG A 152 28.94 10.70 -19.12
C ARG A 152 28.96 9.87 -17.85
N ARG A 153 29.83 10.27 -16.92
CA ARG A 153 29.97 9.63 -15.61
C ARG A 153 29.83 10.66 -14.50
N PHE A 154 29.21 10.25 -13.40
CA PHE A 154 29.02 11.13 -12.25
C PHE A 154 29.11 10.39 -10.91
N VAL A 155 29.34 11.15 -9.85
CA VAL A 155 29.26 10.67 -8.46
C VAL A 155 28.46 11.70 -7.69
N GLU A 156 27.40 11.27 -7.01
CA GLU A 156 26.61 12.13 -6.14
C GLU A 156 26.74 11.70 -4.68
N ILE A 157 27.09 12.66 -3.81
CA ILE A 157 27.21 12.43 -2.38
C ILE A 157 25.90 12.82 -1.71
N GLY A 158 25.33 11.90 -0.94
CA GLY A 158 24.04 12.13 -0.27
C GLY A 158 22.82 11.83 -1.13
N ALA A 159 22.97 11.07 -2.22
CA ALA A 159 21.85 10.61 -3.03
C ALA A 159 20.93 9.65 -2.26
N GLY A 160 19.62 9.91 -2.30
CA GLY A 160 18.60 9.00 -1.81
C GLY A 160 18.32 7.86 -2.79
N THR A 161 17.22 7.12 -2.56
CA THR A 161 16.84 5.97 -3.42
C THR A 161 16.48 6.34 -4.86
N ASN A 162 16.28 7.63 -5.16
CA ASN A 162 16.01 8.15 -6.50
C ASN A 162 17.28 8.56 -7.27
N GLY A 163 18.48 8.38 -6.70
CA GLY A 163 19.73 8.81 -7.33
C GLY A 163 20.05 10.30 -7.13
N GLY A 164 19.28 11.02 -6.31
CA GLY A 164 19.54 12.44 -6.01
C GLY A 164 19.19 13.38 -7.17
N ASN A 165 19.91 14.50 -7.26
CA ASN A 165 19.72 15.51 -8.30
C ASN A 165 20.25 15.05 -9.67
N SER A 166 21.16 14.07 -9.69
CA SER A 166 21.78 13.53 -10.90
C SER A 166 21.14 12.20 -11.33
N GLY A 167 20.17 11.68 -10.57
CA GLY A 167 19.51 10.41 -10.85
C GLY A 167 18.88 10.37 -12.24
N PHE A 168 18.35 11.51 -12.70
CA PHE A 168 17.83 11.68 -14.06
C PHE A 168 18.88 11.41 -15.16
N LEU A 169 20.15 11.77 -14.93
CA LEU A 169 21.21 11.51 -15.91
C LEU A 169 21.39 10.01 -16.16
N ALA A 170 21.30 9.20 -15.10
CA ALA A 170 21.39 7.75 -15.22
C ALA A 170 20.10 7.15 -15.81
N SER A 171 18.93 7.57 -15.34
CA SER A 171 17.66 6.95 -15.73
C SER A 171 17.20 7.32 -17.15
N GLU A 172 17.44 8.55 -17.58
CA GLU A 172 16.93 9.08 -18.86
C GLU A 172 18.03 9.41 -19.87
N CYS A 173 19.23 9.81 -19.43
CA CYS A 173 20.30 10.27 -20.35
C CYS A 173 21.37 9.21 -20.64
N GLY A 174 21.32 8.04 -20.00
CA GLY A 174 22.27 6.93 -20.21
C GLY A 174 23.66 7.16 -19.62
N TRP A 175 23.77 7.98 -18.58
CA TRP A 175 25.01 8.21 -17.83
C TRP A 175 25.22 7.10 -16.78
N SER A 176 26.46 6.93 -16.30
CA SER A 176 26.82 5.88 -15.31
C SER A 176 27.65 6.38 -14.14
#